data_AF-A0A956FN67-F1
#
_entry.id   AF-A0A956FN67-F1
#
_cell.length_a   1.000
_cell.length_b   1.000
_cell.length_c   1.000
_cell.angle_alpha   90.00
_cell.angle_beta   90.00
_cell.angle_gamma   90.00
#
_symmetry.space_group_name_H-M   'P 1'
#
loop_
_entity.id
_entity.type
_entity.pdbx_description
1 polymer ?
#
loop_
_entity_poly.entity_id
_entity_poly.type
_entity_poly.pdbx_seq_one_letter_code
_entity_poly.pdbx_strand_id
1 'polypeptide(L)'
;MTTAAPTDAAHERPWDLVLFGATGFVGTMIAAYLAENTPPGLRWAIAGRSAAKLAELHAELPKRSEAPEIGVIEADVDDPASLAAMAAQTKVILTTVGPYLRWGEPVAAACVDAGAHYLDLTGEPIYVANLIDRLDAKARDAGVALVPCCGYDSIPVDLGVYYTVGQLPKGVPLRLRGYMQGSGAPSGGTLASAIGIFAGEQRRGVGKTIAPRESADGRAIGPLTTKLHRNRAVRLWGLPMPTIDPSIALRSAGMLERYGPDFAYGHYVGIRRLPGVAA
;
A
#
# COMPACT_ATOMS: atom_id res chain seq x y z
N MET A 1 11.34 -33.47 12.63
CA MET A 1 12.14 -33.15 11.43
C MET A 1 12.18 -31.64 11.32
N THR A 2 13.28 -31.06 11.78
CA THR A 2 13.50 -29.62 11.82
C THR A 2 13.78 -29.14 10.40
N THR A 3 12.86 -28.40 9.80
CA THR A 3 13.07 -27.72 8.53
C THR A 3 14.15 -26.66 8.74
N ALA A 4 15.29 -26.86 8.09
CA ALA A 4 16.37 -25.88 8.06
C ALA A 4 15.85 -24.57 7.48
N ALA A 5 16.16 -23.45 8.13
CA ALA A 5 15.94 -22.12 7.57
C ALA A 5 16.68 -22.03 6.22
N PRO A 6 16.07 -21.43 5.18
CA PRO A 6 16.73 -21.25 3.91
C PRO A 6 18.02 -20.44 4.13
N THR A 7 19.15 -21.04 3.74
CA THR A 7 20.48 -20.43 3.81
C THR A 7 20.49 -19.12 3.05
N ASP A 8 20.78 -18.04 3.79
CA ASP A 8 20.93 -16.67 3.33
C ASP A 8 22.19 -16.56 2.45
N ALA A 9 22.07 -17.02 1.20
CA ALA A 9 22.99 -16.67 0.14
C ALA A 9 22.51 -15.35 -0.52
N ALA A 10 22.15 -14.36 0.29
CA ALA A 10 22.09 -12.99 -0.18
C ALA A 10 23.54 -12.56 -0.47
N HIS A 11 23.86 -12.35 -1.75
CA HIS A 11 24.90 -11.38 -2.09
C HIS A 11 24.71 -10.16 -1.19
N GLU A 12 25.76 -9.76 -0.46
CA GLU A 12 25.69 -8.76 0.60
C GLU A 12 25.18 -7.43 0.03
N ARG A 13 23.85 -7.25 0.05
CA ARG A 13 23.21 -6.07 -0.53
C ARG A 13 23.62 -4.86 0.30
N PRO A 14 24.09 -3.76 -0.31
CA PRO A 14 24.57 -2.59 0.44
C PRO A 14 23.45 -1.95 1.27
N TRP A 15 22.20 -2.05 0.83
CA TRP A 15 21.05 -1.42 1.48
C TRP A 15 20.04 -2.44 1.98
N ASP A 16 19.49 -2.19 3.15
CA ASP A 16 18.34 -2.92 3.68
C ASP A 16 17.03 -2.30 3.15
N LEU A 17 17.03 -0.98 2.91
CA LEU A 17 15.89 -0.22 2.40
C LEU A 17 16.33 0.86 1.39
N VAL A 18 15.59 0.99 0.29
CA VAL A 18 15.70 2.14 -0.63
C VAL A 18 14.35 2.84 -0.72
N LEU A 19 14.35 4.16 -0.50
CA LEU A 19 13.19 5.03 -0.72
C LEU A 19 13.24 5.62 -2.12
N PHE A 20 12.46 5.08 -3.06
CA PHE A 20 12.38 5.56 -4.43
C PHE A 20 11.30 6.62 -4.61
N GLY A 21 11.64 7.76 -5.22
CA GLY A 21 10.78 8.94 -5.26
C GLY A 21 10.98 9.89 -4.08
N ALA A 22 12.15 9.83 -3.43
CA ALA A 22 12.46 10.57 -2.20
C ALA A 22 12.30 12.09 -2.32
N THR A 23 12.47 12.67 -3.51
CA THR A 23 12.34 14.13 -3.73
C THR A 23 10.89 14.56 -4.03
N GLY A 24 9.92 13.65 -4.00
CA GLY A 24 8.50 13.95 -4.13
C GLY A 24 7.88 14.42 -2.80
N PHE A 25 6.68 15.00 -2.84
CA PHE A 25 6.02 15.55 -1.66
C PHE A 25 5.92 14.56 -0.48
N VAL A 26 5.46 13.33 -0.74
CA VAL A 26 5.40 12.28 0.30
C VAL A 26 6.78 11.69 0.58
N GLY A 27 7.61 11.56 -0.45
CA GLY A 27 8.98 11.05 -0.34
C GLY A 27 9.83 11.85 0.64
N THR A 28 9.76 13.19 0.62
CA THR A 28 10.56 14.03 1.52
C THR A 28 10.14 13.86 2.97
N MET A 29 8.82 13.72 3.23
CA MET A 29 8.30 13.44 4.57
C MET A 29 8.75 12.06 5.10
N ILE A 30 8.73 11.03 4.24
CA ILE A 30 9.22 9.70 4.61
C ILE A 30 10.74 9.72 4.83
N ALA A 31 11.50 10.41 3.98
CA ALA A 31 12.95 10.52 4.13
C ALA A 31 13.32 11.17 5.48
N ALA A 32 12.66 12.27 5.85
CA ALA A 32 12.84 12.92 7.14
C ALA A 32 12.50 11.98 8.30
N TYR A 33 11.35 11.29 8.22
CA TYR A 33 10.95 10.32 9.23
C TYR A 33 11.99 9.19 9.39
N LEU A 34 12.52 8.64 8.29
CA LEU A 34 13.54 7.59 8.32
C LEU A 34 14.85 8.11 8.93
N ALA A 35 15.30 9.31 8.55
CA ALA A 35 16.50 9.92 9.12
C ALA A 35 16.42 10.10 10.64
N GLU A 36 15.23 10.39 11.16
CA GLU A 36 14.99 10.55 12.60
C GLU A 36 14.82 9.21 13.34
N ASN A 37 14.14 8.24 12.72
CA ASN A 37 13.57 7.08 13.44
C ASN A 37 14.21 5.75 13.08
N THR A 38 15.10 5.68 12.09
CA THR A 38 15.76 4.41 11.74
C THR A 38 16.67 3.91 12.88
N PRO A 39 16.68 2.59 13.14
CA PRO A 39 17.57 2.02 14.14
C PRO A 39 19.03 2.06 13.64
N PRO A 40 20.04 2.14 14.53
CA PRO A 40 21.46 2.26 14.16
C PRO A 40 22.01 1.20 13.19
N GLY A 41 21.38 0.04 13.09
CA GLY A 41 21.82 -1.04 12.20
C GLY A 41 21.20 -1.04 10.81
N LEU A 42 20.22 -0.18 10.52
CA LEU A 42 19.52 -0.19 9.23
C LEU A 42 20.28 0.67 8.20
N ARG A 43 20.80 0.04 7.16
CA ARG A 43 21.43 0.75 6.03
C ARG A 43 20.36 1.11 5.03
N TRP A 44 20.23 2.38 4.68
CA TRP A 44 19.21 2.81 3.72
C TRP A 44 19.68 3.92 2.80
N ALA A 45 19.00 4.07 1.67
CA ALA A 45 19.30 5.09 0.67
C ALA A 45 18.04 5.80 0.17
N ILE A 46 18.21 7.06 -0.24
CA ILE A 46 17.23 7.80 -1.02
C ILE A 46 17.49 7.63 -2.51
N ALA A 47 16.43 7.50 -3.30
CA ALA A 47 16.52 7.33 -4.74
C ALA A 47 15.53 8.20 -5.53
N GLY A 48 15.94 8.58 -6.74
CA GLY A 48 15.15 9.39 -7.65
C GLY A 48 15.92 9.79 -8.92
N ARG A 49 15.23 10.39 -9.88
CA ARG A 49 15.79 10.70 -11.21
C ARG A 49 16.65 11.97 -11.31
N SER A 50 16.83 12.70 -10.21
CA SER A 50 17.50 14.01 -10.23
C SER A 50 18.58 14.05 -9.16
N ALA A 51 19.83 13.84 -9.58
CA ALA A 51 20.99 13.89 -8.69
C ALA A 51 21.06 15.19 -7.89
N ALA A 52 20.78 16.34 -8.52
CA ALA A 52 20.79 17.64 -7.85
C ALA A 52 19.78 17.71 -6.69
N LYS A 53 18.53 17.32 -6.92
CA LYS A 53 17.49 17.33 -5.88
C LYS A 53 17.74 16.30 -4.78
N LEU A 54 18.34 15.16 -5.13
CA LEU A 54 18.76 14.17 -4.14
C LEU A 54 19.89 14.71 -3.24
N ALA A 55 20.86 15.42 -3.82
CA ALA A 55 21.94 16.04 -3.06
C ALA A 55 21.43 17.13 -2.11
N GLU A 56 20.49 17.97 -2.57
CA GLU A 56 19.81 18.96 -1.73
C GLU A 56 19.07 18.29 -0.57
N LEU A 57 18.20 17.32 -0.86
CA LEU A 57 17.49 16.57 0.18
C LEU A 57 18.45 15.89 1.17
N HIS A 58 19.49 15.20 0.67
CA HIS A 58 20.47 14.52 1.49
C HIS A 58 21.20 15.48 2.46
N ALA A 59 21.48 16.71 2.01
CA ALA A 59 22.11 17.73 2.86
C ALA A 59 21.17 18.24 3.97
N GLU A 60 19.86 18.26 3.71
CA GLU A 60 18.82 18.72 4.66
C GLU A 60 18.41 17.65 5.69
N LEU A 61 18.62 16.36 5.40
CA LEU A 61 18.20 15.28 6.28
C LEU A 61 18.94 15.31 7.63
N PRO A 62 18.24 15.08 8.75
CA PRO A 62 18.87 14.96 10.07
C PRO A 62 19.96 13.90 10.09
N LYS A 63 21.15 14.28 10.59
CA LYS A 63 22.28 13.35 10.76
C LYS A 63 22.38 12.94 12.22
N ARG A 64 22.27 11.64 12.48
CA ARG A 64 22.46 11.07 13.82
C ARG A 64 23.85 10.45 13.91
N SER A 65 24.59 10.74 14.97
CA SER A 65 25.97 10.29 15.16
C SER A 65 26.15 8.77 15.16
N GLU A 66 25.10 8.04 15.49
CA GLU A 66 25.09 6.57 15.58
C GLU A 66 24.41 5.91 14.37
N ALA A 67 23.88 6.68 13.42
CA ALA A 67 23.23 6.15 12.24
C ALA A 67 24.24 5.94 11.09
N PRO A 68 24.06 4.91 10.25
CA PRO A 68 24.84 4.75 9.03
C PRO A 68 24.67 5.95 8.10
N GLU A 69 25.63 6.18 7.20
CA GLU A 69 25.50 7.18 6.15
C GLU A 69 24.33 6.84 5.23
N ILE A 70 23.52 7.85 4.89
CA ILE A 70 22.36 7.70 4.01
C ILE A 70 22.88 7.61 2.57
N GLY A 71 22.60 6.49 1.90
CA GLY A 71 22.98 6.33 0.50
C GLY A 71 22.19 7.22 -0.45
N VAL A 72 22.74 7.48 -1.62
CA VAL A 72 22.05 8.20 -2.71
C VAL A 72 22.13 7.36 -3.99
N ILE A 73 20.99 7.10 -4.62
CA ILE A 73 20.89 6.31 -5.85
C ILE A 73 20.13 7.10 -6.91
N GLU A 74 20.72 7.28 -8.09
CA GLU A 74 20.00 7.80 -9.24
C GLU A 74 19.28 6.66 -9.96
N ALA A 75 17.97 6.80 -10.14
CA ALA A 75 17.14 5.84 -10.87
C ALA A 75 15.96 6.55 -11.53
N ASP A 76 15.59 6.12 -12.73
CA ASP A 76 14.46 6.65 -13.48
C ASP A 76 13.55 5.51 -13.98
N VAL A 77 12.25 5.73 -13.91
CA VAL A 77 11.23 4.78 -14.40
C VAL A 77 11.27 4.63 -15.91
N ASP A 78 11.81 5.62 -16.62
CA ASP A 78 12.03 5.58 -18.07
C ASP A 78 13.34 4.86 -18.46
N ASP A 79 14.18 4.46 -17.48
CA ASP A 79 15.40 3.68 -17.68
C ASP A 79 15.35 2.34 -16.93
N PRO A 80 14.94 1.24 -17.59
CA PRO A 80 14.86 -0.08 -16.99
C PRO A 80 16.19 -0.58 -16.40
N ALA A 81 17.34 -0.20 -16.97
CA ALA A 81 18.64 -0.62 -16.46
C ALA A 81 18.91 0.03 -15.10
N SER A 82 18.53 1.30 -14.92
CA SER A 82 18.63 1.98 -13.63
C SER A 82 17.75 1.34 -12.55
N LEU A 83 16.53 0.91 -12.90
CA LEU A 83 15.62 0.22 -11.98
C LEU A 83 16.18 -1.14 -11.54
N ALA A 84 16.72 -1.92 -12.49
CA ALA A 84 17.37 -3.19 -12.19
C ALA A 84 18.59 -3.01 -11.29
N ALA A 85 19.43 -2.00 -11.57
CA ALA A 85 20.61 -1.68 -10.77
C ALA A 85 20.22 -1.24 -9.34
N MET A 86 19.16 -0.46 -9.18
CA MET A 86 18.64 -0.07 -7.86
C MET A 86 18.10 -1.28 -7.09
N ALA A 87 17.29 -2.13 -7.75
CA ALA A 87 16.68 -3.30 -7.11
C ALA A 87 17.71 -4.33 -6.65
N ALA A 88 18.79 -4.55 -7.43
CA ALA A 88 19.86 -5.47 -7.07
C ALA A 88 20.64 -5.04 -5.80
N GLN A 89 20.61 -3.75 -5.44
CA GLN A 89 21.36 -3.19 -4.32
C GLN A 89 20.62 -3.21 -2.98
N THR A 90 19.35 -3.60 -2.94
CA THR A 90 18.53 -3.48 -1.72
C THR A 90 17.69 -4.70 -1.42
N LYS A 91 17.44 -4.96 -0.14
CA LYS A 91 16.46 -5.98 0.29
C LYS A 91 15.03 -5.52 0.03
N VAL A 92 14.76 -4.22 0.19
CA VAL A 92 13.42 -3.64 0.10
C VAL A 92 13.46 -2.32 -0.68
N ILE A 93 12.51 -2.14 -1.61
CA ILE A 93 12.19 -0.85 -2.22
C ILE A 93 10.84 -0.38 -1.69
N LEU A 94 10.84 0.82 -1.09
CA LEU A 94 9.63 1.60 -0.80
C LEU A 94 9.53 2.70 -1.86
N THR A 95 8.53 2.63 -2.72
CA THR A 95 8.33 3.63 -3.77
C THR A 95 7.18 4.59 -3.45
N THR A 96 7.42 5.87 -3.72
CA THR A 96 6.40 6.94 -3.73
C THR A 96 6.18 7.49 -5.14
N VAL A 97 6.64 6.78 -6.18
CA VAL A 97 6.59 7.23 -7.58
C VAL A 97 5.24 6.90 -8.19
N GLY A 98 4.31 7.85 -8.08
CA GLY A 98 3.01 7.82 -8.77
C GLY A 98 2.97 8.70 -10.03
N PRO A 99 1.92 8.60 -10.87
CA PRO A 99 0.79 7.67 -10.77
C PRO A 99 1.20 6.20 -10.98
N TYR A 100 0.75 5.30 -10.10
CA TYR A 100 1.24 3.91 -10.04
C TYR A 100 0.76 3.08 -11.21
N LEU A 101 -0.44 3.34 -11.73
CA LEU A 101 -0.92 2.65 -12.93
C LEU A 101 0.01 2.84 -14.14
N ARG A 102 0.78 3.94 -14.17
CA ARG A 102 1.75 4.23 -15.23
C ARG A 102 3.16 3.75 -14.87
N TRP A 103 3.59 3.97 -13.64
CA TRP A 103 5.01 3.86 -13.25
C TRP A 103 5.32 2.78 -12.23
N GLY A 104 4.32 2.21 -11.57
CA GLY A 104 4.53 1.24 -10.50
C GLY A 104 4.97 -0.14 -11.00
N GLU A 105 4.38 -0.62 -12.10
CA GLU A 105 4.63 -1.98 -12.60
C GLU A 105 6.09 -2.22 -13.00
N PRO A 106 6.78 -1.31 -13.72
CA PRO A 106 8.22 -1.45 -13.99
C PRO A 106 9.07 -1.59 -12.72
N VAL A 107 8.75 -0.84 -11.66
CA VAL A 107 9.47 -0.91 -10.38
C VAL A 107 9.22 -2.24 -9.68
N ALA A 108 7.96 -2.68 -9.61
CA ALA A 108 7.58 -3.96 -9.02
C ALA A 108 8.20 -5.14 -9.78
N ALA A 109 8.23 -5.09 -11.11
CA ALA A 109 8.87 -6.12 -11.93
C ALA A 109 10.38 -6.20 -11.68
N ALA A 110 11.08 -5.06 -11.64
CA ALA A 110 12.50 -5.02 -11.31
C ALA A 110 12.78 -5.59 -9.91
N CYS A 111 11.89 -5.35 -8.95
CA CYS A 111 11.98 -5.96 -7.62
C CYS A 111 11.86 -7.49 -7.68
N VAL A 112 10.86 -8.02 -8.37
CA VAL A 112 10.68 -9.47 -8.54
C VAL A 112 11.91 -10.10 -9.21
N ASP A 113 12.39 -9.52 -10.31
CA ASP A 113 13.51 -10.05 -11.08
C ASP A 113 14.83 -10.03 -10.26
N ALA A 114 15.04 -9.00 -9.44
CA ALA A 114 16.22 -8.88 -8.58
C ALA A 114 16.10 -9.62 -7.23
N GLY A 115 14.93 -10.19 -6.91
CA GLY A 115 14.67 -10.78 -5.61
C GLY A 115 14.58 -9.75 -4.46
N ALA A 116 14.14 -8.52 -4.73
CA ALA A 116 13.93 -7.47 -3.74
C ALA A 116 12.44 -7.35 -3.40
N HIS A 117 12.12 -7.06 -2.14
CA HIS A 117 10.74 -6.81 -1.72
C HIS A 117 10.29 -5.41 -2.13
N TYR A 118 8.98 -5.26 -2.34
CA TYR A 118 8.37 -4.04 -2.85
C TYR A 118 7.26 -3.54 -1.92
N LEU A 119 7.27 -2.24 -1.64
CA LEU A 119 6.21 -1.53 -0.94
C LEU A 119 5.84 -0.24 -1.68
N ASP A 120 4.56 0.13 -1.66
CA ASP A 120 4.08 1.43 -2.10
C ASP A 120 2.92 1.94 -1.25
N LEU A 121 2.46 3.17 -1.52
CA LEU A 121 1.30 3.79 -0.89
C LEU A 121 0.12 3.97 -1.86
N THR A 122 0.01 3.15 -2.90
CA THR A 122 -1.01 3.31 -3.94
C THR A 122 -2.44 3.21 -3.39
N GLY A 123 -3.33 4.04 -3.92
CA GLY A 123 -4.78 3.91 -3.75
C GLY A 123 -5.49 3.43 -5.02
N GLU A 124 -4.74 3.01 -6.05
CA GLU A 124 -5.26 2.75 -7.40
C GLU A 124 -5.68 1.27 -7.58
N PRO A 125 -6.99 0.95 -7.60
CA PRO A 125 -7.45 -0.45 -7.62
C PRO A 125 -7.00 -1.23 -8.87
N ILE A 126 -7.01 -0.57 -10.04
CA ILE A 126 -6.63 -1.21 -11.31
C ILE A 126 -5.16 -1.63 -11.28
N TYR A 127 -4.30 -0.79 -10.70
CA TYR A 127 -2.88 -1.09 -10.58
C TYR A 127 -2.65 -2.32 -9.68
N VAL A 128 -3.32 -2.39 -8.52
CA VAL A 128 -3.19 -3.54 -7.62
C VAL A 128 -3.71 -4.83 -8.26
N ALA A 129 -4.81 -4.78 -9.02
CA ALA A 129 -5.27 -5.93 -9.78
C ALA A 129 -4.24 -6.38 -10.84
N ASN A 130 -3.62 -5.44 -11.57
CA ASN A 130 -2.56 -5.76 -12.53
C ASN A 130 -1.35 -6.42 -11.85
N LEU A 131 -0.91 -5.94 -10.69
CA LEU A 131 0.17 -6.57 -9.92
C LEU A 131 -0.16 -8.02 -9.58
N ILE A 132 -1.39 -8.28 -9.13
CA ILE A 132 -1.84 -9.64 -8.82
C ILE A 132 -1.86 -10.50 -10.08
N ASP A 133 -2.50 -10.03 -11.15
CA ASP A 133 -2.67 -10.82 -12.38
C ASP A 133 -1.33 -11.11 -13.09
N ARG A 134 -0.36 -10.20 -13.00
CA ARG A 134 0.87 -10.26 -13.82
C ARG A 134 2.10 -10.71 -13.05
N LEU A 135 2.21 -10.39 -11.76
CA LEU A 135 3.44 -10.56 -10.98
C LEU A 135 3.30 -11.53 -9.80
N ASP A 136 2.10 -11.81 -9.29
CA ASP A 136 1.90 -12.64 -8.09
C ASP A 136 2.54 -14.03 -8.17
N ALA A 137 2.36 -14.73 -9.30
CA ALA A 137 2.98 -16.05 -9.50
C ALA A 137 4.52 -15.97 -9.50
N LYS A 138 5.09 -15.05 -10.28
CA LYS A 138 6.54 -14.85 -10.36
C LYS A 138 7.14 -14.42 -9.02
N ALA A 139 6.45 -13.54 -8.30
CA ALA A 139 6.87 -13.07 -6.98
C ALA A 139 6.91 -14.21 -5.97
N ARG A 140 5.91 -15.12 -5.98
CA ARG A 140 5.93 -16.33 -5.16
C ARG A 140 7.10 -17.25 -5.51
N ASP A 141 7.33 -17.50 -6.79
CA ASP A 141 8.43 -18.35 -7.26
C ASP A 141 9.80 -17.77 -6.86
N ALA A 142 9.93 -16.44 -6.88
CA ALA A 142 11.14 -15.72 -6.47
C ALA A 142 11.27 -15.51 -4.95
N GLY A 143 10.26 -15.87 -4.14
CA GLY A 143 10.25 -15.60 -2.70
C GLY A 143 10.16 -14.09 -2.35
N VAL A 144 9.59 -13.29 -3.25
CA VAL A 144 9.48 -11.83 -3.13
C VAL A 144 8.09 -11.42 -2.64
N ALA A 145 8.05 -10.60 -1.59
CA ALA A 145 6.83 -9.92 -1.17
C ALA A 145 6.57 -8.64 -1.98
N LEU A 146 5.37 -8.52 -2.54
CA LEU A 146 4.83 -7.28 -3.11
C LEU A 146 3.70 -6.78 -2.19
N VAL A 147 3.89 -5.63 -1.54
CA VAL A 147 2.96 -5.09 -0.55
C VAL A 147 2.47 -3.70 -1.00
N PRO A 148 1.48 -3.62 -1.89
CA PRO A 148 0.88 -2.35 -2.26
C PRO A 148 0.00 -1.80 -1.13
N CYS A 149 -0.37 -0.53 -1.22
CA CYS A 149 -1.33 0.12 -0.33
C CYS A 149 -0.85 0.30 1.13
N CYS A 150 0.45 0.44 1.34
CA CYS A 150 1.07 0.77 2.63
C CYS A 150 0.98 2.27 2.96
N GLY A 151 -0.14 2.91 2.60
CA GLY A 151 -0.39 4.34 2.80
C GLY A 151 -1.56 4.62 3.71
N TYR A 152 -1.84 5.91 3.91
CA TYR A 152 -3.06 6.36 4.58
C TYR A 152 -4.32 5.82 3.89
N ASP A 153 -4.29 5.71 2.56
CA ASP A 153 -5.40 5.21 1.73
C ASP A 153 -5.49 3.67 1.72
N SER A 154 -5.34 3.03 2.89
CA SER A 154 -5.73 1.63 3.18
C SER A 154 -5.39 1.19 4.61
N ILE A 155 -4.23 1.60 5.16
CA ILE A 155 -3.76 1.14 6.49
C ILE A 155 -4.78 1.39 7.62
N PRO A 156 -5.36 2.60 7.79
CA PRO A 156 -6.32 2.85 8.85
C PRO A 156 -7.58 1.99 8.73
N VAL A 157 -7.98 1.68 7.49
CA VAL A 157 -9.16 0.85 7.23
C VAL A 157 -8.85 -0.61 7.53
N ASP A 158 -7.78 -1.16 6.98
CA ASP A 158 -7.44 -2.57 7.15
C ASP A 158 -7.13 -2.90 8.61
N LEU A 159 -6.23 -2.15 9.25
CA LEU A 159 -5.90 -2.34 10.67
C LEU A 159 -7.07 -2.01 11.59
N GLY A 160 -7.88 -1.00 11.25
CA GLY A 160 -9.07 -0.65 12.04
C GLY A 160 -10.14 -1.76 12.01
N VAL A 161 -10.33 -2.40 10.86
CA VAL A 161 -11.19 -3.58 10.74
C VAL A 161 -10.60 -4.74 11.52
N TYR A 162 -9.31 -5.04 11.34
CA TYR A 162 -8.65 -6.14 12.05
C TYR A 162 -8.73 -5.98 13.57
N TYR A 163 -8.42 -4.78 14.08
CA TYR A 163 -8.54 -4.45 15.49
C TYR A 163 -9.96 -4.68 16.00
N THR A 164 -10.97 -4.18 15.26
CA THR A 164 -12.38 -4.32 15.63
C THR A 164 -12.81 -5.78 15.69
N VAL A 165 -12.46 -6.58 14.67
CA VAL A 165 -12.70 -8.02 14.66
C VAL A 165 -12.04 -8.67 15.88
N GLY A 166 -10.83 -8.24 16.24
CA GLY A 166 -10.10 -8.65 17.44
C GLY A 166 -10.90 -8.56 18.73
N GLN A 167 -11.78 -7.56 18.85
CA GLN A 167 -12.61 -7.31 20.03
C GLN A 167 -13.95 -8.08 20.06
N LEU A 168 -14.32 -8.74 18.96
CA LEU A 168 -15.59 -9.47 18.83
C LEU A 168 -15.45 -10.95 19.19
N PRO A 169 -16.53 -11.71 19.42
CA PRO A 169 -16.43 -13.15 19.60
C PRO A 169 -15.70 -13.86 18.44
N LYS A 170 -15.03 -14.98 18.73
CA LYS A 170 -14.37 -15.83 17.73
C LYS A 170 -15.36 -16.84 17.15
N GLY A 171 -15.14 -17.26 15.90
CA GLY A 171 -15.90 -18.35 15.27
C GLY A 171 -17.37 -18.02 14.92
N VAL A 172 -17.76 -16.75 14.97
CA VAL A 172 -19.13 -16.31 14.64
C VAL A 172 -19.15 -15.52 13.33
N PRO A 173 -20.28 -15.48 12.61
CA PRO A 173 -20.47 -14.57 11.49
C PRO A 173 -20.33 -13.11 11.92
N LEU A 174 -19.64 -12.31 11.11
CA LEU A 174 -19.37 -10.90 11.37
C LEU A 174 -19.80 -10.00 10.21
N ARG A 175 -20.36 -8.84 10.54
CA ARG A 175 -20.81 -7.81 9.60
C ARG A 175 -20.32 -6.45 10.09
N LEU A 176 -19.39 -5.82 9.38
CA LEU A 176 -18.79 -4.55 9.78
C LEU A 176 -19.04 -3.45 8.75
N ARG A 177 -19.26 -2.23 9.25
CA ARG A 177 -19.34 -1.02 8.42
C ARG A 177 -18.35 0.03 8.94
N GLY A 178 -17.38 0.39 8.12
CA GLY A 178 -16.46 1.49 8.40
C GLY A 178 -17.03 2.83 7.92
N TYR A 179 -16.79 3.89 8.71
CA TYR A 179 -17.14 5.26 8.35
C TYR A 179 -15.89 6.14 8.49
N MET A 180 -15.31 6.57 7.38
CA MET A 180 -14.14 7.44 7.36
C MET A 180 -14.57 8.90 7.29
N GLN A 181 -13.98 9.73 8.15
CA GLN A 181 -14.11 11.19 8.08
C GLN A 181 -12.72 11.77 7.84
N GLY A 182 -12.62 12.70 6.90
CA GLY A 182 -11.39 13.44 6.62
C GLY A 182 -11.61 14.94 6.75
N SER A 183 -10.54 15.67 7.02
CA SER A 183 -10.47 17.13 6.97
C SER A 183 -9.34 17.54 6.04
N GLY A 184 -9.62 18.25 4.95
CA GLY A 184 -8.59 18.79 4.04
C GLY A 184 -8.92 18.65 2.55
N ALA A 185 -8.18 19.37 1.72
CA ALA A 185 -8.21 19.23 0.26
C ALA A 185 -7.22 18.14 -0.19
N PRO A 186 -7.54 17.34 -1.23
CA PRO A 186 -6.61 16.33 -1.76
C PRO A 186 -5.29 16.99 -2.25
N SER A 187 -4.16 16.29 -2.10
CA SER A 187 -2.90 16.73 -2.74
C SER A 187 -3.00 16.66 -4.26
N GLY A 188 -2.13 17.35 -5.00
CA GLY A 188 -2.12 17.30 -6.48
C GLY A 188 -1.94 15.88 -7.05
N GLY A 189 -1.12 15.05 -6.41
CA GLY A 189 -0.97 13.63 -6.76
C GLY A 189 -2.23 12.83 -6.46
N THR A 190 -2.85 13.05 -5.30
CA THR A 190 -4.13 12.44 -4.91
C THR A 190 -5.25 12.82 -5.88
N LEU A 191 -5.29 14.08 -6.34
CA LEU A 191 -6.27 14.54 -7.32
C LEU A 191 -6.09 13.84 -8.67
N ALA A 192 -4.86 13.67 -9.15
CA ALA A 192 -4.58 12.94 -10.38
C ALA A 192 -4.96 11.45 -10.26
N SER A 193 -4.65 10.80 -9.13
CA SER A 193 -5.08 9.43 -8.84
C SER A 193 -6.60 9.32 -8.74
N ALA A 194 -7.27 10.27 -8.08
CA ALA A 194 -8.73 10.32 -8.00
C ALA A 194 -9.34 10.49 -9.39
N ILE A 195 -8.81 11.40 -10.22
CA ILE A 195 -9.23 11.56 -11.62
C ILE A 195 -9.03 10.24 -12.37
N GLY A 196 -7.91 9.54 -12.19
CA GLY A 196 -7.69 8.23 -12.79
C GLY A 196 -8.72 7.18 -12.35
N ILE A 197 -9.10 7.17 -11.08
CA ILE A 197 -10.14 6.28 -10.52
C ILE A 197 -11.53 6.61 -11.11
N PHE A 198 -11.84 7.89 -11.33
CA PHE A 198 -13.12 8.35 -11.88
C PHE A 198 -13.19 8.30 -13.42
N ALA A 199 -12.07 8.50 -14.11
CA ALA A 199 -11.96 8.48 -15.57
C ALA A 199 -11.74 7.06 -16.12
N GLY A 200 -11.19 6.15 -15.32
CA GLY A 200 -11.16 4.74 -15.64
C GLY A 200 -12.55 4.14 -15.47
N GLU A 201 -13.21 3.79 -16.58
CA GLU A 201 -14.30 2.82 -16.55
C GLU A 201 -13.84 1.61 -15.74
N GLN A 202 -14.35 1.48 -14.52
CA GLN A 202 -14.06 0.39 -13.60
C GLN A 202 -14.23 -0.93 -14.37
N ARG A 203 -13.10 -1.53 -14.80
CA ARG A 203 -13.12 -2.86 -15.42
C ARG A 203 -13.88 -3.76 -14.46
N ARG A 204 -15.06 -4.24 -14.90
CA ARG A 204 -15.89 -5.17 -14.12
C ARG A 204 -15.00 -6.30 -13.61
N GLY A 205 -14.87 -6.44 -12.29
CA GLY A 205 -14.14 -7.55 -11.68
C GLY A 205 -12.86 -7.19 -10.92
N VAL A 206 -12.34 -5.95 -10.99
CA VAL A 206 -11.12 -5.51 -10.25
C VAL A 206 -11.18 -5.88 -8.76
N GLY A 207 -12.29 -5.59 -8.08
CA GLY A 207 -12.45 -5.96 -6.68
C GLY A 207 -12.44 -7.47 -6.41
N LYS A 208 -12.87 -8.31 -7.37
CA LYS A 208 -12.80 -9.78 -7.26
C LYS A 208 -11.36 -10.30 -7.40
N THR A 209 -10.55 -9.66 -8.23
CA THR A 209 -9.11 -9.98 -8.36
C THR A 209 -8.37 -9.65 -7.07
N ILE A 210 -8.64 -8.50 -6.47
CA ILE A 210 -7.96 -8.05 -5.24
C ILE A 210 -8.41 -8.89 -4.03
N ALA A 211 -9.72 -9.12 -3.91
CA ALA A 211 -10.34 -9.90 -2.84
C ALA A 211 -11.20 -11.02 -3.42
N PRO A 212 -10.66 -12.25 -3.53
CA PRO A 212 -11.46 -13.41 -3.89
C PRO A 212 -12.59 -13.61 -2.86
N ARG A 213 -13.79 -13.98 -3.35
CA ARG A 213 -15.04 -14.06 -2.55
C ARG A 213 -15.10 -15.27 -1.62
N GLU A 214 -14.17 -16.19 -1.80
CA GLU A 214 -13.97 -17.35 -0.94
C GLU A 214 -12.50 -17.36 -0.53
N SER A 215 -12.26 -17.59 0.74
CA SER A 215 -10.91 -17.81 1.24
C SER A 215 -10.41 -19.20 0.83
N ALA A 216 -9.09 -19.43 0.90
CA ALA A 216 -8.50 -20.73 0.55
C ALA A 216 -9.06 -21.90 1.38
N ASP A 217 -9.59 -21.61 2.58
CA ASP A 217 -10.25 -22.54 3.50
C ASP A 217 -11.80 -22.57 3.36
N GLY A 218 -12.37 -21.94 2.33
CA GLY A 218 -13.81 -22.03 2.01
C GLY A 218 -14.74 -21.12 2.83
N ARG A 219 -14.22 -20.13 3.55
CA ARG A 219 -15.03 -19.15 4.31
C ARG A 219 -15.68 -18.15 3.36
N ALA A 220 -16.90 -17.74 3.69
CA ALA A 220 -17.63 -16.75 2.90
C ALA A 220 -17.13 -15.34 3.23
N ILE A 221 -16.48 -14.67 2.27
CA ILE A 221 -15.90 -13.34 2.46
C ILE A 221 -16.43 -12.42 1.36
N GLY A 222 -17.06 -11.30 1.72
CA GLY A 222 -17.60 -10.44 0.68
C GLY A 222 -17.98 -9.02 1.08
N PRO A 223 -18.21 -8.16 0.08
CA PRO A 223 -18.64 -6.80 0.34
C PRO A 223 -20.10 -6.77 0.82
N LEU A 224 -20.39 -5.87 1.77
CA LEU A 224 -21.77 -5.47 2.06
C LEU A 224 -22.31 -4.61 0.93
N THR A 225 -23.59 -4.76 0.62
CA THR A 225 -24.29 -3.78 -0.23
C THR A 225 -24.31 -2.43 0.48
N THR A 226 -23.70 -1.43 -0.15
CA THR A 226 -23.64 -0.06 0.38
C THR A 226 -24.60 0.85 -0.35
N LYS A 227 -25.40 1.61 0.40
CA LYS A 227 -26.32 2.64 -0.12
C LYS A 227 -26.15 3.91 0.69
N LEU A 228 -26.44 5.06 0.08
CA LEU A 228 -26.55 6.31 0.83
C LEU A 228 -27.60 6.14 1.94
N HIS A 229 -27.21 6.39 3.19
CA HIS A 229 -28.12 6.31 4.33
C HIS A 229 -27.61 7.17 5.49
N ARG A 230 -28.52 7.55 6.39
CA ARG A 230 -28.17 8.16 7.68
C ARG A 230 -27.97 7.08 8.73
N ASN A 231 -26.79 6.98 9.32
CA ASN A 231 -26.52 6.10 10.45
C ASN A 231 -26.68 6.89 11.76
N ARG A 232 -27.66 6.47 12.58
CA ARG A 232 -27.98 7.14 13.85
C ARG A 232 -26.95 6.89 14.95
N ALA A 233 -26.28 5.73 14.95
CA ALA A 233 -25.30 5.38 15.98
C ALA A 233 -24.04 6.26 15.89
N VAL A 234 -23.55 6.51 14.68
CA VAL A 234 -22.39 7.40 14.45
C VAL A 234 -22.79 8.85 14.12
N ARG A 235 -24.09 9.13 13.96
CA ARG A 235 -24.65 10.45 13.61
C ARG A 235 -24.09 11.03 12.29
N LEU A 236 -23.81 10.16 11.32
CA LEU A 236 -23.29 10.55 10.00
C LEU A 236 -24.21 10.05 8.89
N TRP A 237 -24.16 10.74 7.75
CA TRP A 237 -24.55 10.14 6.48
C TRP A 237 -23.40 9.31 5.95
N GLY A 238 -23.66 8.06 5.59
CA GLY A 238 -22.70 7.19 4.93
C GLY A 238 -22.87 7.29 3.42
N LEU A 239 -21.89 7.87 2.74
CA LEU A 239 -21.80 7.90 1.29
C LEU A 239 -20.89 6.75 0.82
N PRO A 240 -21.38 5.80 0.01
CA PRO A 240 -20.54 4.81 -0.62
C PRO A 240 -19.55 5.47 -1.59
N MET A 241 -18.28 5.10 -1.54
CA MET A 241 -17.26 5.60 -2.46
C MET A 241 -16.51 4.42 -3.10
N PRO A 242 -16.13 4.52 -4.39
CA PRO A 242 -15.41 3.46 -5.10
C PRO A 242 -13.90 3.49 -4.74
N THR A 243 -13.58 3.30 -3.45
CA THR A 243 -12.19 3.21 -2.98
C THR A 243 -11.69 1.77 -3.02
N ILE A 244 -10.37 1.58 -2.92
CA ILE A 244 -9.75 0.26 -2.85
C ILE A 244 -9.93 -0.41 -1.48
N ASP A 245 -10.10 0.38 -0.42
CA ASP A 245 -10.06 -0.07 0.98
C ASP A 245 -10.96 -1.26 1.32
N PRO A 246 -12.22 -1.35 0.81
CA PRO A 246 -13.03 -2.54 1.02
C PRO A 246 -12.36 -3.82 0.52
N SER A 247 -11.70 -3.74 -0.63
CA SER A 247 -11.00 -4.89 -1.21
C SER A 247 -9.78 -5.27 -0.39
N ILE A 248 -9.04 -4.30 0.16
CA ILE A 248 -7.91 -4.58 1.06
C ILE A 248 -8.39 -5.28 2.33
N ALA A 249 -9.40 -4.72 3.01
CA ALA A 249 -9.95 -5.33 4.22
C ALA A 249 -10.52 -6.74 3.98
N LEU A 250 -11.16 -6.96 2.84
CA LEU A 250 -11.67 -8.29 2.46
C LEU A 250 -10.56 -9.26 2.09
N ARG A 251 -9.46 -8.80 1.49
CA ARG A 251 -8.27 -9.63 1.25
C ARG A 251 -7.68 -10.12 2.56
N SER A 252 -7.49 -9.24 3.55
CA SER A 252 -7.06 -9.60 4.90
C SER A 252 -8.01 -10.60 5.57
N ALA A 253 -9.32 -10.39 5.43
CA ALA A 253 -10.32 -11.33 5.93
C ALA A 253 -10.24 -12.72 5.28
N GLY A 254 -9.90 -12.78 3.99
CA GLY A 254 -9.65 -14.02 3.25
C GLY A 254 -8.42 -14.80 3.71
N MET A 255 -7.42 -14.12 4.28
CA MET A 255 -6.17 -14.75 4.74
C MET A 255 -6.19 -15.14 6.22
N LEU A 256 -7.05 -14.53 7.04
CA LEU A 256 -7.01 -14.68 8.49
C LEU A 256 -8.29 -15.32 9.04
N GLU A 257 -8.16 -16.48 9.70
CA GLU A 257 -9.28 -17.19 10.37
C GLU A 257 -10.02 -16.32 11.39
N ARG A 258 -9.34 -15.29 11.94
CA ARG A 258 -9.85 -14.40 12.98
C ARG A 258 -11.17 -13.71 12.59
N TYR A 259 -11.42 -13.56 11.28
CA TYR A 259 -12.61 -12.93 10.71
C TYR A 259 -13.87 -13.81 10.76
N GLY A 260 -13.74 -15.05 11.25
CA GLY A 260 -14.86 -15.97 11.41
C GLY A 260 -15.25 -16.68 10.09
N PRO A 261 -16.24 -17.58 10.16
CA PRO A 261 -16.64 -18.42 9.03
C PRO A 261 -17.38 -17.66 7.91
N ASP A 262 -17.95 -16.50 8.24
CA ASP A 262 -18.69 -15.65 7.32
C ASP A 262 -18.45 -14.18 7.68
N PHE A 263 -17.75 -13.44 6.81
CA PHE A 263 -17.39 -12.04 7.04
C PHE A 263 -17.90 -11.17 5.89
N ALA A 264 -18.54 -10.05 6.24
CA ALA A 264 -18.81 -9.01 5.26
C ALA A 264 -18.47 -7.62 5.77
N TYR A 265 -17.89 -6.82 4.88
CA TYR A 265 -17.45 -5.46 5.16
C TYR A 265 -18.06 -4.44 4.18
N GLY A 266 -18.49 -3.31 4.71
CA GLY A 266 -18.92 -2.15 3.94
C GLY A 266 -18.16 -0.91 4.36
N HIS A 267 -17.88 -0.03 3.41
CA HIS A 267 -17.12 1.19 3.64
C HIS A 267 -17.90 2.42 3.21
N TYR A 268 -17.78 3.49 3.98
CA TYR A 268 -18.44 4.75 3.72
C TYR A 268 -17.50 5.91 4.03
N VAL A 269 -17.60 6.95 3.22
CA VAL A 269 -17.22 8.29 3.67
C VAL A 269 -18.38 8.82 4.52
N GLY A 270 -18.06 9.21 5.75
CA GLY A 270 -18.99 9.81 6.70
C GLY A 270 -19.06 11.31 6.50
N ILE A 271 -20.25 11.85 6.24
CA ILE A 271 -20.48 13.30 6.16
C ILE A 271 -21.52 13.73 7.18
N ARG A 272 -21.29 14.88 7.83
CA ARG A 272 -22.22 15.42 8.83
C ARG A 272 -23.50 15.97 8.20
N ARG A 273 -23.40 16.51 6.99
CA ARG A 273 -24.50 17.10 6.21
C ARG A 273 -24.35 16.66 4.75
N LEU A 274 -25.48 16.41 4.07
CA LEU A 274 -25.50 16.17 2.64
C LEU A 274 -25.35 17.51 1.90
N PRO A 275 -24.41 17.64 0.94
CA PRO A 275 -24.38 18.78 0.04
C PRO A 275 -25.72 18.87 -0.71
N GLY A 276 -26.40 20.02 -0.65
CA GLY A 276 -27.65 20.26 -1.37
C GLY A 276 -28.95 20.00 -0.59
N VAL A 277 -28.89 19.53 0.66
CA VAL A 277 -30.05 19.55 1.58
C VAL A 277 -29.91 20.76 2.49
N ALA A 278 -30.52 21.88 2.12
CA ALA A 278 -30.70 23.03 3.02
C ALA A 278 -31.57 22.59 4.22
N ALA A 279 -31.27 23.16 5.38
CA ALA A 279 -31.96 22.91 6.65
C ALA A 279 -33.45 23.25 6.59
#